data_AF-A0A939NX37-F1
#
_entry.id   AF-A0A939NX37-F1
#
_cell.length_a   1.000
_cell.length_b   1.000
_cell.length_c   1.000
_cell.angle_alpha   90.00
_cell.angle_beta   90.00
_cell.angle_gamma   90.00
#
_symmetry.space_group_name_H-M   'P 1'
#
loop_
_entity.id
_entity.type
_entity.pdbx_description
1 polymer ?
#
loop_
_entity_poly.entity_id
_entity_poly.type
_entity_poly.pdbx_seq_one_letter_code
_entity_poly.pdbx_strand_id
1 'polypeptide(L)'
;MPIEDTDLAEITKLLSPERLSNLHQLTGNTRSAIEFHQTLRLGVDLMNITAVIEIALRNSICDNLGQFFGQAGWLLNPPAPFQWKDSEKNKIATALDSARKAEYSKLSQADKHALDAMAFPNGKPANLSHTQRSKRRRAHIQVTDGKIIAELTFYIWKRLCGPDYEHTLWRPGLKKAFPNKRIKRADVADNLEIVYQSRNRLAHHEPVLYNRFTETIAAIKYIAQHLEAPTPGDHTPLYRLIADDIVSVEASAATLHSELDAYRQP
;
A
#
# COMPACT_ATOMS: atom_id res chain seq x y z
N MET A 1 11.87 -30.66 -3.96
CA MET A 1 11.52 -31.80 -4.83
C MET A 1 11.14 -31.21 -6.18
N PRO A 2 11.70 -31.68 -7.30
CA PRO A 2 11.33 -31.17 -8.62
C PRO A 2 9.85 -31.48 -8.91
N ILE A 3 9.20 -30.66 -9.75
CA ILE A 3 7.81 -30.88 -10.18
C ILE A 3 7.80 -32.07 -11.15
N GLU A 4 6.99 -33.10 -10.84
CA GLU A 4 6.82 -34.26 -11.70
C GLU A 4 5.84 -33.93 -12.86
N ASP A 5 6.04 -34.52 -14.05
CA ASP A 5 5.18 -34.25 -15.21
C ASP A 5 3.72 -34.67 -14.97
N THR A 6 3.52 -35.70 -14.16
CA THR A 6 2.20 -36.21 -13.75
C THR A 6 1.39 -35.18 -12.97
N ASP A 7 2.06 -34.27 -12.28
CA ASP A 7 1.42 -33.31 -11.37
C ASP A 7 1.06 -32.00 -12.09
N LEU A 8 1.58 -31.76 -13.30
CA LEU A 8 1.44 -30.49 -14.02
C LEU A 8 -0.02 -30.09 -14.23
N ALA A 9 -0.89 -31.05 -14.59
CA ALA A 9 -2.31 -30.79 -14.82
C ALA A 9 -3.03 -30.38 -13.52
N GLU A 10 -2.73 -31.06 -12.42
CA GLU A 10 -3.32 -30.76 -11.11
C GLU A 10 -2.80 -29.42 -10.56
N ILE A 11 -1.49 -29.16 -10.65
CA ILE A 11 -0.90 -27.89 -10.22
C ILE A 11 -1.43 -26.72 -11.04
N THR A 12 -1.61 -26.89 -12.36
CA THR A 12 -2.21 -25.86 -13.23
C THR A 12 -3.62 -25.50 -12.76
N LYS A 13 -4.42 -26.51 -12.39
CA LYS A 13 -5.76 -26.30 -11.85
C LYS A 13 -5.74 -25.58 -10.50
N LEU A 14 -4.77 -25.91 -9.62
CA LEU A 14 -4.62 -25.27 -8.31
C LEU A 14 -4.17 -23.81 -8.41
N LEU A 15 -3.29 -23.48 -9.38
CA LEU A 15 -2.79 -22.12 -9.59
C LEU A 15 -3.70 -21.26 -10.46
N SER A 16 -4.73 -21.83 -11.07
CA SER A 16 -5.63 -21.23 -12.07
C SER A 16 -4.98 -21.06 -13.46
N PRO A 17 -5.67 -21.46 -14.55
CA PRO A 17 -5.19 -21.23 -15.91
C PRO A 17 -4.99 -19.75 -16.25
N GLU A 18 -5.87 -18.87 -15.76
CA GLU A 18 -5.80 -17.42 -15.97
C GLU A 18 -4.52 -16.83 -15.38
N ARG A 19 -4.14 -17.33 -14.20
CA ARG A 19 -2.94 -16.92 -13.49
C ARG A 19 -1.67 -17.33 -14.23
N LEU A 20 -1.65 -18.56 -14.72
CA LEU A 20 -0.52 -19.13 -15.45
C LEU A 20 -0.44 -18.62 -16.88
N SER A 21 -1.53 -18.11 -17.47
CA SER A 21 -1.56 -17.61 -18.84
C SER A 21 -0.49 -16.54 -19.11
N ASN A 22 -0.37 -15.55 -18.21
CA ASN A 22 0.66 -14.52 -18.34
C ASN A 22 2.07 -15.08 -18.19
N LEU A 23 2.29 -16.05 -17.30
CA LEU A 23 3.60 -16.67 -17.13
C LEU A 23 3.96 -17.58 -18.30
N HIS A 24 2.98 -18.31 -18.83
CA HIS A 24 3.12 -19.15 -20.02
C HIS A 24 3.47 -18.33 -21.25
N GLN A 25 2.90 -17.13 -21.42
CA GLN A 25 3.31 -16.20 -22.47
C GLN A 25 4.77 -15.76 -22.32
N LEU A 26 5.30 -15.70 -21.08
CA LEU A 26 6.69 -15.30 -20.83
C LEU A 26 7.67 -16.46 -21.01
N THR A 27 7.30 -17.69 -20.62
CA THR A 27 8.18 -18.87 -20.56
C THR A 27 8.01 -19.85 -21.73
N GLY A 28 6.96 -19.70 -22.54
CA GLY A 28 6.66 -20.56 -23.70
C GLY A 28 6.17 -21.97 -23.37
N ASN A 29 6.19 -22.41 -22.10
CA ASN A 29 5.68 -23.72 -21.68
C ASN A 29 5.15 -23.73 -20.24
N THR A 30 4.25 -24.66 -19.94
CA THR A 30 3.51 -24.75 -18.66
C THR A 30 4.38 -25.13 -17.48
N ARG A 31 5.35 -26.04 -17.67
CA ARG A 31 6.29 -26.46 -16.60
C ARG A 31 7.10 -25.27 -16.10
N SER A 32 7.74 -24.55 -17.02
CA SER A 32 8.50 -23.34 -16.70
C SER A 32 7.60 -22.23 -16.14
N ALA A 33 6.34 -22.11 -16.58
CA ALA A 33 5.40 -21.15 -16.00
C ALA A 33 5.09 -21.47 -14.52
N ILE A 34 4.98 -22.76 -14.17
CA ILE A 34 4.74 -23.21 -12.79
C ILE A 34 6.00 -23.05 -11.94
N GLU A 35 7.17 -23.44 -12.46
CA GLU A 35 8.46 -23.24 -11.78
C GLU A 35 8.71 -21.74 -11.53
N PHE A 36 8.41 -20.89 -12.52
CA PHE A 36 8.52 -19.43 -12.41
C PHE A 36 7.48 -18.82 -11.45
N HIS A 37 6.28 -19.41 -11.34
CA HIS A 37 5.33 -19.00 -10.30
C HIS A 37 5.91 -19.20 -8.88
N GLN A 38 6.76 -20.21 -8.69
CA GLN A 38 7.41 -20.45 -7.40
C GLN A 38 8.58 -19.48 -7.14
N THR A 39 9.16 -18.85 -8.18
CA THR A 39 10.26 -17.88 -8.07
C THR A 39 9.81 -16.42 -7.86
N LEU A 40 8.54 -16.17 -7.51
CA LEU A 40 7.98 -14.85 -7.16
C LEU A 40 8.67 -14.12 -5.96
N ARG A 41 9.84 -14.59 -5.51
CA ARG A 41 10.72 -13.96 -4.52
C ARG A 41 10.99 -12.48 -4.83
N LEU A 42 11.22 -12.14 -6.10
CA LEU A 42 11.42 -10.75 -6.52
C LEU A 42 10.26 -9.84 -6.10
N GLY A 43 9.02 -10.35 -6.19
CA GLY A 43 7.84 -9.61 -5.78
C GLY A 43 7.74 -9.41 -4.26
N VAL A 44 8.23 -10.37 -3.48
CA VAL A 44 8.29 -10.27 -2.01
C VAL A 44 9.30 -9.19 -1.60
N ASP A 45 10.48 -9.20 -2.20
CA ASP A 45 11.54 -8.23 -1.89
C ASP A 45 11.11 -6.80 -2.26
N LEU A 46 10.51 -6.62 -3.45
CA LEU A 46 9.92 -5.33 -3.85
C LEU A 46 8.80 -4.88 -2.90
N MET A 47 7.96 -5.80 -2.42
CA MET A 47 6.89 -5.47 -1.47
C MET A 47 7.47 -4.99 -0.13
N ASN A 48 8.55 -5.60 0.34
CA ASN A 48 9.24 -5.18 1.57
C ASN A 48 9.79 -3.75 1.45
N ILE A 49 10.51 -3.44 0.36
CA ILE A 49 11.03 -2.09 0.12
C ILE A 49 9.87 -1.08 0.00
N THR A 50 8.81 -1.45 -0.72
CA THR A 50 7.62 -0.61 -0.87
C THR A 50 6.94 -0.33 0.48
N ALA A 51 6.90 -1.31 1.38
CA ALA A 51 6.34 -1.12 2.72
C ALA A 51 7.14 -0.12 3.55
N VAL A 52 8.47 -0.16 3.47
CA VAL A 52 9.35 0.84 4.13
C VAL A 52 9.09 2.24 3.57
N ILE A 53 9.01 2.37 2.24
CA ILE A 53 8.65 3.64 1.58
C ILE A 53 7.27 4.13 2.02
N GLU A 54 6.27 3.24 2.07
CA GLU A 54 4.90 3.59 2.48
C GLU A 54 4.85 4.12 3.90
N ILE A 55 5.53 3.46 4.84
CA ILE A 55 5.58 3.87 6.25
C ILE A 55 6.26 5.23 6.38
N ALA A 56 7.42 5.42 5.73
CA ALA A 56 8.15 6.68 5.78
C ALA A 56 7.33 7.84 5.18
N LEU A 57 6.74 7.62 3.99
CA LEU A 57 5.89 8.60 3.31
C LEU A 57 4.67 8.96 4.15
N ARG A 58 3.96 7.95 4.66
CA ARG A 58 2.79 8.13 5.53
C ARG A 58 3.15 9.00 6.73
N ASN A 59 4.21 8.66 7.46
CA ASN A 59 4.59 9.37 8.68
C ASN A 59 4.96 10.82 8.37
N SER A 60 5.79 11.03 7.34
CA SER A 60 6.15 12.37 6.85
C SER A 60 4.90 13.20 6.49
N ILE A 61 3.96 12.64 5.72
CA ILE A 61 2.71 13.32 5.36
C ILE A 61 1.89 13.66 6.60
N CYS A 62 1.71 12.70 7.51
CA CYS A 62 0.91 12.90 8.72
C CYS A 62 1.49 13.96 9.64
N ASP A 63 2.82 14.00 9.80
CA ASP A 63 3.50 15.01 10.61
C ASP A 63 3.33 16.41 10.00
N ASN A 64 3.56 16.53 8.68
CA ASN A 64 3.41 17.79 7.98
C ASN A 64 1.96 18.31 7.96
N LEU A 65 0.97 17.43 7.78
CA LEU A 65 -0.44 17.81 7.84
C LEU A 65 -0.90 18.11 9.27
N GLY A 66 -0.42 17.36 10.26
CA GLY A 66 -0.69 17.64 11.67
C GLY A 66 -0.20 19.03 12.07
N GLN A 67 1.01 19.41 11.65
CA GLN A 67 1.56 20.75 11.86
C GLN A 67 0.79 21.83 11.09
N PHE A 68 0.40 21.54 9.84
CA PHE A 68 -0.34 22.50 9.00
C PHE A 68 -1.74 22.78 9.56
N PHE A 69 -2.49 21.74 9.94
CA PHE A 69 -3.82 21.89 10.49
C PHE A 69 -3.81 22.34 11.96
N GLY A 70 -2.74 22.08 12.70
CA GLY A 70 -2.58 22.52 14.09
C GLY A 70 -3.62 21.93 15.07
N GLN A 71 -4.28 20.83 14.69
CA GLN A 71 -5.39 20.25 15.42
C GLN A 71 -5.32 18.72 15.44
N ALA A 72 -5.54 18.11 16.62
CA ALA A 72 -5.69 16.65 16.75
C ALA A 72 -7.01 16.18 16.12
N GLY A 73 -7.04 14.98 15.51
CA GLY A 73 -8.23 14.49 14.83
C GLY A 73 -8.47 15.13 13.47
N TRP A 74 -7.49 15.86 12.90
CA TRP A 74 -7.61 16.53 11.59
C TRP A 74 -8.01 15.58 10.46
N LEU A 75 -7.68 14.29 10.57
CA LEU A 75 -8.03 13.30 9.55
C LEU A 75 -9.55 13.11 9.45
N LEU A 76 -10.25 13.04 10.57
CA LEU A 76 -11.71 12.87 10.62
C LEU A 76 -12.44 14.21 10.55
N ASN A 77 -11.90 15.23 11.21
CA ASN A 77 -12.50 16.55 11.36
C ASN A 77 -11.46 17.62 11.05
N PRO A 78 -11.10 17.82 9.77
CA PRO A 78 -10.14 18.85 9.41
C PRO A 78 -10.72 20.26 9.67
N PRO A 79 -9.88 21.25 10.02
CA PRO A 79 -10.33 22.62 10.24
C PRO A 79 -10.80 23.29 8.95
N ALA A 80 -11.81 24.15 9.06
CA ALA A 80 -12.29 24.97 7.94
C ALA A 80 -11.18 25.91 7.41
N PRO A 81 -11.16 26.23 6.10
CA PRO A 81 -12.15 25.88 5.07
C PRO A 81 -11.87 24.53 4.37
N PHE A 82 -10.89 23.74 4.83
CA PHE A 82 -10.53 22.49 4.18
C PHE A 82 -11.64 21.44 4.32
N GLN A 83 -11.93 20.72 3.22
CA GLN A 83 -12.82 19.57 3.22
C GLN A 83 -12.24 18.46 2.33
N TRP A 84 -12.36 17.21 2.80
CA TRP A 84 -12.05 16.05 1.99
C TRP A 84 -13.02 15.93 0.82
N LYS A 85 -12.50 15.54 -0.36
CA LYS A 85 -13.39 15.09 -1.44
C LYS A 85 -14.01 13.74 -1.08
N ASP A 86 -15.14 13.40 -1.71
CA ASP A 86 -15.93 12.22 -1.37
C ASP A 86 -15.13 10.91 -1.41
N SER A 87 -14.23 10.76 -2.39
CA SER A 87 -13.36 9.57 -2.50
C SER A 87 -12.51 9.37 -1.25
N GLU A 88 -11.80 10.42 -0.81
CA GLU A 88 -10.92 10.34 0.36
C GLU A 88 -11.74 10.24 1.65
N LYS A 89 -12.85 10.96 1.76
CA LYS A 89 -13.79 10.86 2.89
C LYS A 89 -14.31 9.43 3.08
N ASN A 90 -14.71 8.78 2.00
CA ASN A 90 -15.20 7.40 2.04
C ASN A 90 -14.10 6.42 2.47
N LYS A 91 -12.88 6.57 1.96
CA LYS A 91 -11.74 5.73 2.33
C LYS A 91 -11.33 5.92 3.80
N ILE A 92 -11.36 7.15 4.31
CA ILE A 92 -11.12 7.46 5.72
C ILE A 92 -12.22 6.83 6.60
N ALA A 93 -13.48 6.89 6.18
CA ALA A 93 -14.58 6.24 6.90
C ALA A 93 -14.46 4.71 6.91
N THR A 94 -14.02 4.09 5.81
CA THR A 94 -13.72 2.66 5.75
C THR A 94 -12.56 2.30 6.68
N ALA A 95 -11.47 3.06 6.68
CA ALA A 95 -10.33 2.86 7.58
C ALA A 95 -10.73 2.98 9.05
N LEU A 96 -11.61 3.93 9.39
CA LEU A 96 -12.19 4.06 10.72
C LEU A 96 -13.00 2.82 11.13
N ASP A 97 -13.85 2.28 10.23
CA ASP A 97 -14.60 1.05 10.52
C ASP A 97 -13.65 -0.16 10.67
N SER A 98 -12.61 -0.27 9.85
CA SER A 98 -11.59 -1.32 9.96
C SER A 98 -10.84 -1.24 11.29
N ALA A 99 -10.37 -0.06 11.70
CA ALA A 99 -9.71 0.15 12.98
C ALA A 99 -10.63 -0.25 14.15
N ARG A 100 -11.91 0.15 14.10
CA ARG A 100 -12.91 -0.26 15.09
C ARG A 100 -13.18 -1.76 15.06
N LYS A 101 -13.10 -2.41 13.89
CA LYS A 101 -13.19 -3.88 13.76
C LYS A 101 -12.07 -4.57 14.51
N ALA A 102 -10.84 -4.11 14.31
CA ALA A 102 -9.65 -4.67 14.94
C ALA A 102 -9.68 -4.53 16.46
N GLU A 103 -10.19 -3.41 16.98
CA GLU A 103 -10.40 -3.25 18.42
C GLU A 103 -11.54 -4.11 18.95
N TYR A 104 -12.66 -4.19 18.23
CA TYR A 104 -13.78 -5.04 18.62
C TYR A 104 -13.44 -6.53 18.65
N SER A 105 -12.56 -7.01 17.75
CA SER A 105 -12.15 -8.42 17.77
C SER A 105 -11.36 -8.78 19.03
N LYS A 106 -10.72 -7.80 19.69
CA LYS A 106 -9.97 -8.00 20.93
C LYS A 106 -10.85 -8.03 22.19
N LEU A 107 -12.12 -7.59 22.09
CA LEU A 107 -13.05 -7.55 23.22
C LEU A 107 -13.59 -8.93 23.59
N SER A 108 -13.79 -9.14 24.89
CA SER A 108 -14.51 -10.32 25.41
C SER A 108 -15.97 -10.30 25.00
N GLN A 109 -16.67 -11.43 25.11
CA GLN A 109 -18.10 -11.46 24.81
C GLN A 109 -18.92 -10.58 25.77
N ALA A 110 -18.49 -10.47 27.04
CA ALA A 110 -19.11 -9.60 28.03
C ALA A 110 -18.97 -8.12 27.67
N ASP A 111 -17.77 -7.67 27.27
CA ASP A 111 -17.53 -6.29 26.84
C ASP A 111 -18.32 -5.95 25.57
N LYS A 112 -18.41 -6.90 24.63
CA LYS A 112 -19.25 -6.76 23.42
C LYS A 112 -20.73 -6.60 23.77
N HIS A 113 -21.21 -7.25 24.83
CA HIS A 113 -22.58 -7.08 25.31
C HIS A 113 -22.77 -5.76 26.05
N ALA A 114 -21.77 -5.28 26.80
CA ALA A 114 -21.83 -3.97 27.45
C ALA A 114 -22.03 -2.82 26.45
N LEU A 115 -21.55 -2.97 25.21
CA LEU A 115 -21.80 -2.01 24.12
C LEU A 115 -23.28 -1.94 23.68
N ASP A 116 -24.15 -2.89 24.04
CA ASP A 116 -25.55 -2.88 23.62
C ASP A 116 -26.32 -1.70 24.18
N ALA A 117 -26.01 -1.25 25.41
CA ALA A 117 -26.65 -0.09 26.02
C ALA A 117 -26.46 1.19 25.19
N MET A 118 -25.27 1.35 24.59
CA MET A 118 -24.96 2.49 23.71
C MET A 118 -25.47 2.28 22.29
N ALA A 119 -25.34 1.05 21.76
CA ALA A 119 -25.69 0.72 20.38
C ALA A 119 -27.20 0.61 20.13
N PHE A 120 -27.99 0.34 21.18
CA PHE A 120 -29.42 0.11 21.13
C PHE A 120 -30.15 0.78 22.30
N PRO A 121 -30.10 2.13 22.42
CA PRO A 121 -30.70 2.84 23.55
C PRO A 121 -32.21 2.63 23.65
N ASN A 122 -32.90 2.42 22.51
CA ASN A 122 -34.34 2.17 22.44
C ASN A 122 -34.67 0.67 22.34
N GLY A 123 -33.77 -0.20 22.79
CA GLY A 123 -33.89 -1.64 22.65
C GLY A 123 -33.42 -2.16 21.30
N LYS A 124 -33.09 -3.46 21.28
CA LYS A 124 -32.51 -4.14 20.12
C LYS A 124 -33.64 -4.61 19.17
N PRO A 125 -33.58 -4.28 17.87
CA PRO A 125 -34.55 -4.79 16.89
C PRO A 125 -34.52 -6.33 16.78
N ALA A 126 -35.69 -6.96 16.65
CA ALA A 126 -35.84 -8.42 16.62
C ALA A 126 -35.07 -9.10 15.47
N ASN A 127 -35.08 -8.50 14.27
CA ASN A 127 -34.50 -9.08 13.05
C ASN A 127 -33.11 -8.51 12.70
N LEU A 128 -32.33 -8.09 13.70
CA LEU A 128 -31.02 -7.50 13.46
C LEU A 128 -29.95 -8.57 13.20
N SER A 129 -29.35 -8.53 12.00
CA SER A 129 -28.28 -9.47 11.64
C SER A 129 -27.05 -9.33 12.53
N HIS A 130 -26.26 -10.39 12.65
CA HIS A 130 -25.00 -10.35 13.41
C HIS A 130 -24.08 -9.22 12.92
N THR A 131 -23.97 -9.04 11.60
CA THR A 131 -23.14 -8.02 10.97
C THR A 131 -23.63 -6.60 11.29
N GLN A 132 -24.95 -6.36 11.22
CA GLN A 132 -25.53 -5.06 11.59
C GLN A 132 -25.36 -4.76 13.08
N ARG A 133 -25.49 -5.78 13.93
CA ARG A 133 -25.27 -5.68 15.37
C ARG A 133 -23.83 -5.30 15.68
N SER A 134 -22.87 -6.03 15.11
CA SER A 134 -21.45 -5.73 15.22
C SER A 134 -21.14 -4.31 14.74
N LYS A 135 -21.65 -3.91 13.57
CA LYS A 135 -21.44 -2.55 13.03
C LYS A 135 -21.94 -1.46 14.00
N ARG A 136 -23.13 -1.61 14.59
CA ARG A 136 -23.66 -0.63 15.56
C ARG A 136 -22.83 -0.59 16.84
N ARG A 137 -22.47 -1.74 17.41
CA ARG A 137 -21.58 -1.80 18.60
C ARG A 137 -20.23 -1.11 18.34
N ARG A 138 -19.61 -1.43 17.20
CA ARG A 138 -18.31 -0.89 16.82
C ARG A 138 -18.28 0.62 16.64
N ALA A 139 -19.40 1.25 16.27
CA ALA A 139 -19.48 2.70 16.12
C ALA A 139 -19.17 3.46 17.42
N HIS A 140 -19.34 2.82 18.59
CA HIS A 140 -19.04 3.38 19.90
C HIS A 140 -17.61 3.14 20.38
N ILE A 141 -16.81 2.38 19.63
CA ILE A 141 -15.41 2.16 19.96
C ILE A 141 -14.60 3.38 19.52
N GLN A 142 -13.88 3.93 20.48
CA GLN A 142 -12.90 4.99 20.24
C GLN A 142 -11.61 4.37 19.71
N VAL A 143 -11.09 4.94 18.63
CA VAL A 143 -9.81 4.55 18.05
C VAL A 143 -8.96 5.80 17.85
N THR A 144 -7.66 5.66 18.08
CA THR A 144 -6.70 6.74 17.88
C THR A 144 -6.48 6.99 16.39
N ASP A 145 -6.15 8.23 16.01
CA ASP A 145 -5.79 8.58 14.62
C ASP A 145 -4.72 7.63 14.05
N GLY A 146 -3.69 7.29 14.82
CA GLY A 146 -2.64 6.37 14.39
C GLY A 146 -3.15 4.98 13.96
N LYS A 147 -4.23 4.48 14.59
CA LYS A 147 -4.90 3.22 14.19
C LYS A 147 -5.67 3.40 12.89
N ILE A 148 -6.36 4.53 12.72
CA ILE A 148 -7.08 4.83 11.46
C ILE A 148 -6.08 4.96 10.31
N ILE A 149 -4.99 5.71 10.51
CA ILE A 149 -3.95 5.94 9.52
C ILE A 149 -3.29 4.60 9.13
N ALA A 150 -3.17 3.65 10.06
CA ALA A 150 -2.62 2.32 9.77
C ALA A 150 -3.54 1.42 8.92
N GLU A 151 -4.82 1.74 8.84
CA GLU A 151 -5.79 1.04 7.99
C GLU A 151 -5.94 1.71 6.61
N LEU A 152 -5.29 2.87 6.39
CA LEU A 152 -5.21 3.50 5.07
C LEU A 152 -4.16 2.81 4.21
N THR A 153 -4.40 2.79 2.91
CA THR A 153 -3.45 2.24 1.93
C THR A 153 -2.64 3.33 1.25
N PHE A 154 -1.53 2.93 0.62
CA PHE A 154 -0.70 3.77 -0.26
C PHE A 154 -1.49 4.70 -1.18
N TYR A 155 -2.67 4.26 -1.65
CA TYR A 155 -3.56 5.07 -2.50
C TYR A 155 -3.83 6.45 -1.90
N ILE A 156 -4.07 6.56 -0.60
CA ILE A 156 -4.38 7.85 0.03
C ILE A 156 -3.16 8.76 -0.08
N TRP A 157 -1.98 8.27 0.29
CA TRP A 157 -0.75 9.06 0.29
C TRP A 157 -0.40 9.60 -1.11
N LYS A 158 -0.45 8.76 -2.15
CA LYS A 158 -0.24 9.22 -3.53
C LYS A 158 -1.33 10.19 -4.00
N ARG A 159 -2.57 10.00 -3.54
CA ARG A 159 -3.70 10.86 -3.89
C ARG A 159 -3.57 12.26 -3.30
N LEU A 160 -3.06 12.40 -2.07
CA LEU A 160 -2.82 13.70 -1.43
C LEU A 160 -1.74 14.53 -2.14
N CYS A 161 -0.82 13.89 -2.86
CA CYS A 161 0.17 14.55 -3.71
C CYS A 161 -0.35 14.90 -5.12
N GLY A 162 -1.60 14.57 -5.43
CA GLY A 162 -2.21 14.83 -6.74
C GLY A 162 -2.56 16.31 -7.00
N PRO A 163 -2.88 16.68 -8.25
CA PRO A 163 -3.20 18.06 -8.65
C PRO A 163 -4.39 18.64 -7.90
N ASP A 164 -5.36 17.79 -7.57
CA ASP A 164 -6.57 18.14 -6.85
C ASP A 164 -6.34 18.74 -5.45
N TYR A 165 -5.18 18.46 -4.86
CA TYR A 165 -4.78 18.92 -3.54
C TYR A 165 -3.64 19.94 -3.60
N GLU A 166 -3.34 20.48 -4.79
CA GLU A 166 -2.19 21.38 -4.98
C GLU A 166 -2.28 22.64 -4.10
N HIS A 167 -3.43 23.32 -4.14
CA HIS A 167 -3.63 24.57 -3.41
C HIS A 167 -4.04 24.37 -1.95
N THR A 168 -4.65 23.23 -1.63
CA THR A 168 -5.27 22.98 -0.33
C THR A 168 -4.37 22.22 0.64
N LEU A 169 -3.50 21.33 0.15
CA LEU A 169 -2.56 20.55 0.97
C LEU A 169 -1.10 20.71 0.54
N TRP A 170 -0.82 20.63 -0.76
CA TRP A 170 0.57 20.59 -1.24
C TRP A 170 1.34 21.87 -0.96
N ARG A 171 0.90 22.99 -1.53
CA ARG A 171 1.58 24.29 -1.35
C ARG A 171 1.63 24.73 0.13
N PRO A 172 0.55 24.58 0.92
CA PRO A 172 0.57 25.07 2.31
C PRO A 172 1.32 24.16 3.30
N GLY A 173 1.30 22.83 3.09
CA GLY A 173 1.79 21.85 4.07
C GLY A 173 2.71 20.79 3.47
N LEU A 174 2.22 19.98 2.53
CA LEU A 174 2.93 18.76 2.09
C LEU A 174 4.23 19.04 1.34
N LYS A 175 4.43 20.21 0.75
CA LYS A 175 5.70 20.54 0.08
C LYS A 175 6.90 20.47 1.04
N LYS A 176 6.67 20.63 2.34
CA LYS A 176 7.69 20.49 3.39
C LYS A 176 8.23 19.06 3.52
N ALA A 177 7.41 18.04 3.21
CA ALA A 177 7.85 16.64 3.12
C ALA A 177 8.87 16.40 1.99
N PHE A 178 8.96 17.31 1.02
CA PHE A 178 9.94 17.26 -0.07
C PHE A 178 10.67 18.60 -0.15
N PRO A 179 11.54 18.95 0.82
CA PRO A 179 11.96 20.32 1.06
C PRO A 179 12.89 20.91 -0.02
N ASN A 180 13.46 20.09 -0.91
CA ASN A 180 14.24 20.58 -2.03
C ASN A 180 13.42 21.51 -2.95
N LYS A 181 13.96 22.70 -3.26
CA LYS A 181 13.26 23.75 -4.02
C LYS A 181 13.00 23.41 -5.49
N ARG A 182 13.77 22.51 -6.09
CA ARG A 182 13.65 22.13 -7.50
C ARG A 182 12.54 21.10 -7.74
N ILE A 183 12.08 20.44 -6.68
CA ILE A 183 11.08 19.36 -6.78
C ILE A 183 9.69 19.93 -6.98
N LYS A 184 9.03 19.46 -8.05
CA LYS A 184 7.65 19.80 -8.35
C LYS A 184 6.71 18.73 -7.81
N ARG A 185 5.46 19.13 -7.56
CA ARG A 185 4.39 18.22 -7.15
C ARG A 185 4.19 17.09 -8.17
N ALA A 186 4.22 17.44 -9.47
CA ALA A 186 4.02 16.49 -10.56
C ALA A 186 5.05 15.36 -10.50
N ASP A 187 6.35 15.69 -10.40
CA ASP A 187 7.43 14.72 -10.29
C ASP A 187 7.20 13.73 -9.12
N VAL A 188 6.77 14.24 -7.96
CA VAL A 188 6.45 13.40 -6.80
C VAL A 188 5.22 12.54 -7.06
N ALA A 189 4.14 13.11 -7.61
CA ALA A 189 2.92 12.39 -7.91
C ALA A 189 3.15 11.25 -8.92
N ASP A 190 3.97 11.47 -9.94
CA ASP A 190 4.27 10.49 -10.98
C ASP A 190 5.07 9.32 -10.41
N ASN A 191 6.10 9.58 -9.60
CA ASN A 191 6.87 8.53 -8.94
C ASN A 191 6.03 7.73 -7.93
N LEU A 192 5.15 8.41 -7.17
CA LEU A 192 4.22 7.73 -6.27
C LEU A 192 3.20 6.87 -7.04
N GLU A 193 2.75 7.31 -8.22
CA GLU A 193 1.85 6.51 -9.06
C GLU A 193 2.55 5.24 -9.57
N ILE A 194 3.81 5.32 -10.00
CA ILE A 194 4.60 4.15 -10.42
C ILE A 194 4.69 3.13 -9.29
N VAL A 195 5.09 3.56 -8.08
CA VAL A 195 5.18 2.67 -6.91
C VAL A 195 3.82 2.08 -6.56
N TYR A 196 2.75 2.89 -6.56
CA TYR A 196 1.39 2.43 -6.31
C TYR A 196 0.93 1.33 -7.29
N GLN A 197 1.17 1.53 -8.59
CA GLN A 197 0.79 0.55 -9.62
C GLN A 197 1.56 -0.76 -9.45
N SER A 198 2.87 -0.69 -9.24
CA SER A 198 3.70 -1.88 -9.03
C SER A 198 3.30 -2.63 -7.76
N ARG A 199 3.07 -1.91 -6.66
CA ARG A 199 2.56 -2.50 -5.41
C ARG A 199 1.24 -3.23 -5.62
N ASN A 200 0.29 -2.62 -6.33
CA ASN A 200 -1.01 -3.23 -6.58
C ASN A 200 -0.90 -4.49 -7.45
N ARG A 201 -0.05 -4.47 -8.47
CA ARG A 201 0.25 -5.67 -9.26
C ARG A 201 0.76 -6.80 -8.38
N LEU A 202 1.78 -6.52 -7.57
CA LEU A 202 2.34 -7.49 -6.64
C LEU A 202 1.30 -8.03 -5.64
N ALA A 203 0.38 -7.18 -5.16
CA ALA A 203 -0.73 -7.60 -4.29
C ALA A 203 -1.78 -8.47 -5.01
N HIS A 204 -1.93 -8.32 -6.33
CA HIS A 204 -2.68 -9.23 -7.20
C HIS A 204 -1.81 -10.40 -7.71
N HIS A 205 -0.64 -10.58 -7.10
CA HIS A 205 0.40 -11.54 -7.46
C HIS A 205 0.95 -11.36 -8.89
N GLU A 206 0.63 -10.31 -9.62
CA GLU A 206 1.16 -10.08 -10.97
C GLU A 206 2.64 -9.68 -10.95
N PRO A 207 3.47 -10.19 -11.88
CA PRO A 207 4.90 -9.90 -11.90
C PRO A 207 5.19 -8.44 -12.26
N VAL A 208 6.32 -7.95 -11.74
CA VAL A 208 6.94 -6.66 -12.04
C VAL A 208 8.35 -6.94 -12.58
N LEU A 209 8.49 -6.92 -13.90
CA LEU A 209 9.70 -7.34 -14.63
C LEU A 209 10.11 -6.28 -15.66
N TYR A 210 11.34 -6.39 -16.17
CA TYR A 210 11.92 -5.58 -17.25
C TYR A 210 11.72 -4.07 -17.06
N ASN A 211 11.10 -3.38 -18.03
CA ASN A 211 10.88 -1.92 -17.96
C ASN A 211 10.12 -1.52 -16.70
N ARG A 212 9.08 -2.27 -16.34
CA ARG A 212 8.29 -1.97 -15.15
C ARG A 212 9.12 -2.10 -13.88
N PHE A 213 9.99 -3.12 -13.81
CA PHE A 213 10.93 -3.26 -12.70
C PHE A 213 11.87 -2.05 -12.61
N THR A 214 12.45 -1.67 -13.74
CA THR A 214 13.39 -0.54 -13.85
C THR A 214 12.73 0.77 -13.41
N GLU A 215 11.53 1.06 -13.91
CA GLU A 215 10.72 2.22 -13.53
C GLU A 215 10.37 2.21 -12.03
N THR A 216 10.02 1.03 -11.49
CA THR A 216 9.67 0.89 -10.06
C THR A 216 10.87 1.19 -9.17
N ILE A 217 12.04 0.63 -9.48
CA ILE A 217 13.26 0.89 -8.71
C ILE A 217 13.67 2.36 -8.82
N ALA A 218 13.62 2.95 -10.02
CA ALA A 218 13.89 4.37 -10.20
C ALA A 218 12.96 5.26 -9.35
N ALA A 219 11.67 4.93 -9.31
CA ALA A 219 10.70 5.66 -8.50
C ALA A 219 10.91 5.49 -6.99
N ILE A 220 11.24 4.28 -6.53
CA ILE A 220 11.61 4.00 -5.13
C ILE A 220 12.85 4.81 -4.75
N LYS A 221 13.91 4.75 -5.56
CA LYS A 221 15.15 5.51 -5.35
C LYS A 221 14.85 7.01 -5.29
N TYR A 222 14.05 7.52 -6.22
CA TYR A 222 13.61 8.92 -6.23
C TYR A 222 12.94 9.30 -4.90
N ILE A 223 11.93 8.56 -4.44
CA ILE A 223 11.23 8.89 -3.19
C ILE A 223 12.22 8.84 -2.02
N ALA A 224 13.05 7.80 -1.92
CA ALA A 224 14.01 7.63 -0.83
C ALA A 224 15.07 8.73 -0.76
N GLN A 225 15.49 9.24 -1.93
CA GLN A 225 16.45 10.34 -2.03
C GLN A 225 15.83 11.71 -1.75
N HIS A 226 14.52 11.90 -1.92
CA HIS A 226 13.89 13.23 -1.86
C HIS A 226 12.99 13.48 -0.65
N LEU A 227 12.43 12.43 -0.05
CA LEU A 227 11.55 12.54 1.11
C LEU A 227 12.34 13.07 2.32
N GLU A 228 11.82 14.10 2.97
CA GLU A 228 12.41 14.81 4.12
C GLU A 228 13.85 15.33 3.87
N ALA A 229 14.27 15.44 2.59
CA ALA A 229 15.65 15.73 2.21
C ALA A 229 15.81 17.07 1.46
N PRO A 230 16.49 18.07 2.03
CA PRO A 230 16.77 19.34 1.34
C PRO A 230 17.77 19.15 0.18
N THR A 231 18.75 18.27 0.39
CA THR A 231 19.73 17.84 -0.59
C THR A 231 19.47 16.38 -0.92
N PRO A 232 18.92 16.07 -2.11
CA PRO A 232 18.65 14.71 -2.51
C PRO A 232 19.92 13.93 -2.83
N GLY A 233 19.91 12.63 -2.54
CA GLY A 233 20.96 11.71 -2.95
C GLY A 233 21.06 10.48 -2.04
N ASP A 234 22.02 9.62 -2.35
CA ASP A 234 22.20 8.33 -1.66
C ASP A 234 22.62 8.46 -0.19
N HIS A 235 22.99 9.67 0.21
CA HIS A 235 23.33 9.96 1.60
C HIS A 235 22.10 10.13 2.51
N THR A 236 20.88 10.17 1.97
CA THR A 236 19.69 10.37 2.79
C THR A 236 19.44 9.18 3.71
N PRO A 237 18.87 9.41 4.92
CA PRO A 237 18.61 8.32 5.86
C PRO A 237 17.71 7.22 5.28
N LEU A 238 16.64 7.61 4.55
CA LEU A 238 15.72 6.64 3.96
C LEU A 238 16.37 5.83 2.84
N TYR A 239 17.19 6.44 1.97
CA TYR A 239 17.91 5.69 0.96
C TYR A 239 18.89 4.69 1.57
N ARG A 240 19.68 5.13 2.56
CA ARG A 240 20.63 4.25 3.27
C ARG A 240 19.93 3.07 3.95
N LEU A 241 18.73 3.29 4.49
CA LEU A 241 17.96 2.23 5.15
C LEU A 241 17.60 1.08 4.20
N ILE A 242 17.36 1.37 2.92
CA ILE A 242 16.93 0.39 1.92
C ILE A 242 18.01 0.08 0.87
N ALA A 243 19.23 0.61 1.03
CA ALA A 243 20.26 0.54 -0.01
C ALA A 243 20.68 -0.91 -0.30
N ASP A 244 20.88 -1.71 0.74
CA ASP A 244 21.27 -3.12 0.59
C ASP A 244 20.13 -3.94 -0.03
N ASP A 245 18.87 -3.66 0.36
CA ASP A 245 17.69 -4.30 -0.23
C ASP A 245 17.55 -3.97 -1.71
N ILE A 246 17.84 -2.72 -2.10
CA ILE A 246 17.87 -2.27 -3.50
C ILE A 246 18.93 -3.05 -4.29
N VAL A 247 20.15 -3.16 -3.76
CA VAL A 247 21.23 -3.90 -4.45
C VAL A 247 20.86 -5.37 -4.60
N SER A 248 20.30 -5.98 -3.54
CA SER A 248 19.86 -7.38 -3.55
C SER A 248 18.74 -7.63 -4.56
N VAL A 249 17.72 -6.76 -4.61
CA VAL A 249 16.58 -6.93 -5.51
C VAL A 249 16.97 -6.67 -6.97
N GLU A 250 17.88 -5.72 -7.24
CA GLU A 250 18.43 -5.48 -8.59
C GLU A 250 19.24 -6.68 -9.10
N ALA A 251 20.09 -7.28 -8.24
CA ALA A 251 20.84 -8.49 -8.58
C ALA A 251 19.90 -9.67 -8.86
N SER A 252 18.90 -9.87 -7.99
CA SER A 252 17.90 -10.93 -8.13
C SER A 252 17.08 -10.77 -9.41
N ALA A 253 16.71 -9.54 -9.76
CA ALA A 253 16.02 -9.23 -11.01
C ALA A 253 16.89 -9.51 -12.24
N ALA A 254 18.19 -9.18 -12.19
CA ALA A 254 19.11 -9.43 -13.30
C ALA A 254 19.26 -10.93 -13.59
N THR A 255 19.40 -11.75 -12.55
CA THR A 255 19.41 -13.21 -12.69
C THR A 255 18.09 -13.71 -13.27
N LEU A 256 16.96 -13.27 -12.70
CA LEU A 256 15.63 -13.70 -13.14
C LEU A 256 15.33 -13.32 -14.59
N HIS A 257 15.66 -12.10 -15.01
CA HIS A 257 15.49 -11.66 -16.40
C HIS A 257 16.37 -12.47 -17.35
N SER A 258 17.61 -12.79 -16.95
CA SER A 258 18.52 -13.61 -17.75
C SER A 258 17.98 -15.04 -17.93
N GLU A 259 17.44 -15.64 -16.86
CA GLU A 259 16.76 -16.95 -16.93
C GLU A 259 15.54 -16.90 -17.86
N LEU A 260 14.71 -15.87 -17.77
CA LEU A 260 13.55 -15.69 -18.65
C LEU A 260 13.94 -15.52 -20.12
N ASP A 261 14.99 -14.75 -20.38
CA ASP A 261 15.46 -14.53 -21.74
C ASP A 261 16.03 -15.82 -22.35
N ALA A 262 16.62 -16.71 -21.54
CA ALA A 262 17.04 -18.04 -21.99
C ALA A 262 15.86 -18.93 -22.42
N TYR A 263 14.70 -18.84 -21.76
CA TYR A 263 13.49 -19.56 -22.18
C TYR A 263 12.87 -19.01 -23.48
N ARG A 264 13.22 -17.78 -23.88
CA ARG A 264 12.70 -17.13 -25.09
C ARG A 264 13.59 -17.34 -26.32
N GLN A 265 14.81 -17.85 -26.14
CA GLN A 265 15.68 -18.18 -27.27
C GLN A 265 15.35 -19.60 -27.79
N PRO A 266 15.23 -19.77 -29.11
CA PRO A 266 14.84 -21.04 -29.74
C PRO A 266 15.88 -22.15 -29.61
#